data_AF-A0AAV7BCM3-F1
#
_entry.id   AF-A0AAV7BCM3-F1
#
_cell.length_a   1.000
_cell.length_b   1.000
_cell.length_c   1.000
_cell.angle_alpha   90.00
_cell.angle_beta   90.00
_cell.angle_gamma   90.00
#
_symmetry.space_group_name_H-M   'P 1'
#
loop_
_entity.id
_entity.type
_entity.pdbx_description
1 polymer ?
#
loop_
_entity_poly.entity_id
_entity_poly.type
_entity_poly.pdbx_seq_one_letter_code
_entity_poly.pdbx_strand_id
1 'polypeptide(L)'
;MCYYYSEENVWKLCDYIREQTPHLLEEIYAVYLSNENRMIPIWKQKCGKGEEPVIWDYHVILLHDCRNGQRFIYDLDTELPFPCPCDFYIKEALRSDHNVHKDFRRKLRVIKAEEYLRTFASNRSHMKDGNNEWKKPPPPYPCIKTPESSMNLDDFISMAPGVGFGTVYTLEAFTKRFGTPV
;
A
#
# COMPACT_ATOMS: atom_id res chain seq x y z
N MET A 1 14.70 8.75 -4.59
CA MET A 1 14.92 7.27 -4.57
C MET A 1 13.70 6.66 -3.93
N CYS A 2 13.08 5.65 -4.56
CA CYS A 2 11.97 4.91 -3.97
C CYS A 2 12.48 3.65 -3.24
N TYR A 3 11.72 3.21 -2.24
CA TYR A 3 11.87 1.98 -1.50
C TYR A 3 11.01 0.90 -2.18
N TYR A 4 11.64 -0.22 -2.56
CA TYR A 4 10.98 -1.27 -3.36
C TYR A 4 10.36 -2.38 -2.52
N TYR A 5 10.26 -2.19 -1.21
CA TYR A 5 9.68 -3.12 -0.24
C TYR A 5 8.60 -2.39 0.57
N SER A 6 7.69 -1.71 -0.12
CA SER A 6 6.67 -0.87 0.52
C SER A 6 5.76 -1.69 1.43
N GLU A 7 5.54 -2.97 1.11
CA GLU A 7 4.83 -3.94 1.95
C GLU A 7 5.49 -4.14 3.32
N GLU A 8 6.81 -4.27 3.37
CA GLU A 8 7.55 -4.46 4.64
C GLU A 8 7.71 -3.14 5.39
N ASN A 9 7.87 -2.04 4.66
CA ASN A 9 7.92 -0.71 5.27
C ASN A 9 6.62 -0.38 6.01
N VAL A 10 5.46 -0.60 5.38
CA VAL A 10 4.16 -0.41 6.02
C VAL A 10 3.95 -1.40 7.15
N TRP A 11 4.40 -2.66 7.00
CA TRP A 11 4.35 -3.63 8.09
C TRP A 11 5.12 -3.13 9.32
N LYS A 12 6.32 -2.57 9.12
CA LYS A 12 7.15 -1.99 10.19
C LYS A 12 6.51 -0.76 10.83
N LEU A 13 5.81 0.08 10.07
CA LEU A 13 5.04 1.18 10.64
C LEU A 13 3.88 0.66 11.51
N CYS A 14 3.14 -0.35 11.05
CA CYS A 14 2.10 -0.99 11.87
C CYS A 14 2.68 -1.60 13.15
N ASP A 15 3.83 -2.28 13.05
CA ASP A 15 4.53 -2.91 14.17
C ASP A 15 4.96 -1.87 15.22
N TYR A 16 5.55 -0.78 14.75
CA TYR A 16 5.92 0.35 15.59
C TYR A 16 4.71 0.96 16.31
N ILE A 17 3.59 1.18 15.61
CA ILE A 17 2.36 1.72 16.23
C ILE A 17 1.80 0.73 17.27
N ARG A 18 1.80 -0.57 16.98
CA ARG A 18 1.38 -1.59 17.95
C ARG A 18 2.20 -1.53 19.23
N GLU A 19 3.52 -1.34 19.14
CA GLU A 19 4.40 -1.28 20.29
C GLU A 19 4.28 0.04 21.07
N GLN A 20 4.24 1.18 20.38
CA GLN A 20 4.32 2.51 21.01
C GLN A 20 2.94 3.07 21.40
N THR A 21 1.92 2.83 20.59
CA THR A 21 0.58 3.39 20.73
C THR A 21 -0.51 2.36 20.38
N PRO A 22 -0.58 1.23 21.10
CA PRO A 22 -1.44 0.09 20.75
C PRO A 22 -2.93 0.45 20.59
N HIS A 23 -3.42 1.42 21.36
CA HIS A 23 -4.81 1.90 21.28
C HIS A 23 -5.18 2.53 19.93
N LEU A 24 -4.19 2.97 19.13
CA LEU A 24 -4.41 3.51 17.79
C LEU A 24 -4.48 2.41 16.73
N LEU A 25 -4.04 1.18 17.01
CA LEU A 25 -3.91 0.13 15.99
C LEU A 25 -5.24 -0.19 15.27
N GLU A 26 -6.37 -0.02 15.96
CA GLU A 26 -7.72 -0.19 15.39
C GLU A 26 -8.07 0.86 14.31
N GLU A 27 -7.39 2.01 14.33
CA GLU A 27 -7.54 3.10 13.37
C GLU A 27 -6.57 2.97 12.18
N ILE A 28 -5.67 1.98 12.20
CA ILE A 28 -4.61 1.81 11.21
C ILE A 28 -4.95 0.70 10.22
N TYR A 29 -4.67 0.97 8.96
CA TYR A 29 -4.87 0.06 7.85
C TYR A 29 -3.65 0.03 6.95
N ALA A 30 -3.25 -1.16 6.51
CA ALA A 30 -2.39 -1.32 5.34
C ALA A 30 -3.27 -1.27 4.09
N VAL A 31 -2.86 -0.49 3.10
CA VAL A 31 -3.60 -0.32 1.84
C VAL A 31 -2.70 -0.71 0.68
N TYR A 32 -3.03 -1.83 0.05
CA TYR A 32 -2.40 -2.26 -1.20
C TYR A 32 -3.11 -1.61 -2.38
N LEU A 33 -2.34 -1.03 -3.28
CA LEU A 33 -2.80 -0.53 -4.57
C LEU A 33 -2.27 -1.45 -5.65
N SER A 34 -3.15 -1.97 -6.50
CA SER A 34 -2.79 -2.71 -7.70
C SER A 34 -4.01 -2.82 -8.62
N ASN A 35 -3.92 -3.64 -9.65
CA ASN A 35 -5.02 -4.08 -10.49
C ASN A 35 -4.69 -5.44 -11.12
N GLU A 36 -5.62 -5.97 -11.92
CA GLU A 36 -5.46 -7.27 -12.58
C GLU A 36 -4.20 -7.36 -13.46
N ASN A 37 -3.79 -6.22 -14.03
CA ASN A 37 -2.65 -6.15 -14.93
C ASN A 37 -1.33 -5.85 -14.21
N ARG A 38 -1.35 -5.60 -12.89
CA ARG A 38 -0.21 -5.11 -12.12
C ARG A 38 0.48 -3.94 -12.83
N MET A 39 -0.33 -2.95 -13.20
CA MET A 39 0.15 -1.71 -13.83
C MET A 39 -0.74 -0.57 -13.35
N ILE A 40 -0.30 0.14 -12.33
CA ILE A 40 -1.05 1.26 -11.76
C ILE A 40 -0.21 2.54 -11.75
N PRO A 41 -0.75 3.66 -12.23
CA PRO A 41 -0.08 4.95 -12.15
C PRO A 41 -0.27 5.55 -10.75
N ILE A 42 0.83 6.01 -10.15
CA ILE A 42 0.81 6.85 -8.95
C ILE A 42 1.70 8.07 -9.21
N TRP A 43 1.14 9.26 -9.02
CA TRP A 43 1.83 10.55 -9.16
C TRP A 43 2.54 10.96 -7.87
N LYS A 44 3.40 11.97 -7.97
CA LYS A 44 4.13 12.57 -6.84
C LYS A 44 4.93 11.51 -6.07
N GLN A 45 5.71 10.71 -6.80
CA GLN A 45 6.56 9.64 -6.27
C GLN A 45 8.04 10.03 -6.41
N LYS A 46 8.87 9.76 -5.40
CA LYS A 46 10.30 10.15 -5.30
C LYS A 46 11.22 9.57 -6.39
N CYS A 47 10.73 8.61 -7.17
CA CYS A 47 11.42 8.02 -8.32
C CYS A 47 10.78 8.42 -9.64
N GLY A 48 9.70 9.20 -9.61
CA GLY A 48 9.07 9.81 -10.76
C GLY A 48 9.92 10.93 -11.36
N LYS A 49 9.48 11.42 -12.51
CA LYS A 49 10.13 12.53 -13.23
C LYS A 49 9.10 13.61 -13.49
N GLY A 50 9.18 14.70 -12.73
CA GLY A 50 8.25 15.83 -12.88
C GLY A 50 6.81 15.43 -12.60
N GLU A 51 5.91 15.69 -13.55
CA GLU A 51 4.46 15.46 -13.41
C GLU A 51 3.99 14.09 -13.94
N GLU A 52 4.91 13.24 -14.40
CA GLU A 52 4.58 11.90 -14.88
C GLU A 52 4.38 10.92 -13.71
N PRO A 53 3.44 9.96 -13.82
CA PRO A 53 3.28 8.93 -12.81
C PRO A 53 4.42 7.91 -12.87
N VAL A 54 4.67 7.26 -11.74
CA VAL A 54 5.38 5.99 -11.71
C VAL A 54 4.36 4.88 -11.92
N ILE A 55 4.67 3.95 -12.83
CA ILE A 55 3.84 2.75 -13.05
C ILE A 55 4.35 1.64 -12.14
N TRP A 56 3.55 1.30 -11.14
CA TRP A 56 3.84 0.25 -10.18
C TRP A 56 3.11 -1.04 -10.55
N ASP A 57 3.73 -2.18 -10.23
CA ASP A 57 3.05 -3.47 -10.20
C ASP A 57 2.08 -3.57 -9.02
N TYR A 58 2.56 -3.14 -7.86
CA TYR A 58 1.75 -2.78 -6.71
C TYR A 58 2.47 -1.72 -5.86
N HIS A 59 1.73 -1.03 -5.01
CA HIS A 59 2.31 -0.16 -3.99
C HIS A 59 1.55 -0.32 -2.68
N VAL A 60 2.20 -0.10 -1.54
CA VAL A 60 1.57 -0.21 -0.22
C VAL A 60 1.75 1.09 0.55
N ILE A 61 0.64 1.61 1.05
CA ILE A 61 0.60 2.80 1.92
C ILE A 61 -0.11 2.44 3.22
N LEU A 62 0.12 3.22 4.27
CA LEU A 62 -0.63 3.11 5.52
C LEU A 62 -1.69 4.20 5.58
N LEU A 63 -2.92 3.82 5.90
CA LEU A 63 -4.04 4.72 6.16
C LEU A 63 -4.32 4.76 7.66
N HIS A 64 -4.38 5.97 8.22
CA HIS A 64 -4.88 6.23 9.57
C HIS A 64 -6.26 6.89 9.46
N ASP A 65 -7.31 6.20 9.88
CA ASP A 65 -8.70 6.66 9.91
C ASP A 65 -9.08 7.03 11.34
N CYS A 66 -8.75 8.26 11.74
CA CYS A 66 -8.90 8.74 13.11
C CYS A 66 -10.38 8.77 13.51
N ARG A 67 -10.69 8.43 14.77
CA ARG A 67 -12.06 8.51 15.33
C ARG A 67 -12.69 9.91 15.24
N ASN A 68 -11.89 10.96 15.17
CA ASN A 68 -12.36 12.35 15.01
C ASN A 68 -12.75 12.70 13.55
N GLY A 69 -12.68 11.74 12.63
CA GLY A 69 -13.03 11.88 11.22
C GLY A 69 -11.89 12.36 10.32
N GLN A 70 -10.72 12.70 10.87
CA GLN A 70 -9.53 13.03 10.08
C GLN A 70 -8.88 11.76 9.54
N ARG A 71 -8.32 11.84 8.33
CA ARG A 71 -7.68 10.70 7.67
C ARG A 71 -6.32 11.10 7.12
N PHE A 72 -5.34 10.23 7.32
CA PHE A 72 -3.97 10.46 6.89
C PHE A 72 -3.39 9.26 6.13
N ILE A 73 -2.60 9.56 5.12
CA ILE A 73 -1.82 8.59 4.36
C ILE A 73 -0.34 8.73 4.72
N TYR A 74 0.28 7.61 5.01
CA TYR A 74 1.71 7.46 5.22
C TYR A 74 2.26 6.66 4.05
N ASP A 75 2.88 7.37 3.12
CA ASP A 75 3.58 6.81 1.97
C ASP A 75 5.04 7.26 2.04
N LEU A 76 5.96 6.30 2.21
CA LEU A 76 7.39 6.63 2.30
C LEU A 76 8.01 6.98 0.94
N ASP A 77 7.29 6.73 -0.15
CA ASP A 77 7.74 6.95 -1.52
C ASP A 77 7.13 8.19 -2.17
N THR A 78 6.26 8.92 -1.47
CA THR A 78 5.67 10.15 -1.99
C THR A 78 6.56 11.38 -1.83
N GLU A 79 6.42 12.35 -2.73
CA GLU A 79 6.95 13.72 -2.61
C GLU A 79 5.99 14.64 -1.81
N LEU A 80 4.77 14.18 -1.53
CA LEU A 80 3.81 14.87 -0.69
C LEU A 80 4.25 14.87 0.80
N PRO A 81 3.59 15.65 1.68
CA PRO A 81 3.89 15.63 3.11
C PRO A 81 3.77 14.22 3.72
N PHE A 82 4.54 13.97 4.78
CA PHE A 82 4.49 12.72 5.54
C PHE A 82 4.27 13.02 7.04
N PRO A 83 3.09 12.70 7.62
CA PRO A 83 1.89 12.16 6.95
C PRO A 83 1.21 13.16 6.01
N CYS A 84 0.45 12.65 5.05
CA CYS A 84 -0.33 13.42 4.10
C CYS A 84 -1.82 13.38 4.47
N PRO A 85 -2.58 14.50 4.48
CA PRO A 85 -4.04 14.43 4.54
C PRO A 85 -4.60 13.55 3.41
N CYS A 86 -5.52 12.64 3.73
CA CYS A 86 -5.98 11.60 2.79
C CYS A 86 -6.58 12.19 1.50
N ASP A 87 -7.37 13.26 1.62
CA ASP A 87 -7.93 13.95 0.44
C ASP A 87 -6.89 14.56 -0.47
N PHE A 88 -5.85 15.13 0.13
CA PHE A 88 -4.76 15.72 -0.63
C PHE A 88 -3.98 14.63 -1.36
N TYR A 89 -3.73 13.49 -0.72
CA TYR A 89 -3.11 12.33 -1.35
C TYR A 89 -3.97 11.75 -2.48
N ILE A 90 -5.27 11.57 -2.26
CA ILE A 90 -6.21 11.10 -3.30
C ILE A 90 -6.19 12.06 -4.49
N LYS A 91 -6.24 13.37 -4.25
CA LYS A 91 -6.29 14.37 -5.31
C LYS A 91 -4.99 14.42 -6.12
N GLU A 92 -3.84 14.46 -5.45
CA GLU A 92 -2.56 14.78 -6.10
C GLU A 92 -1.80 13.54 -6.56
N ALA A 93 -1.78 12.47 -5.75
CA ALA A 93 -1.02 11.24 -6.03
C ALA A 93 -1.87 10.18 -6.76
N LEU A 94 -3.12 10.01 -6.37
CA LEU A 94 -4.00 9.05 -7.05
C LEU A 94 -4.65 9.69 -8.29
N ARG A 95 -5.24 10.89 -8.17
CA ARG A 95 -6.05 11.53 -9.22
C ARG A 95 -7.26 10.68 -9.61
N SER A 96 -8.10 11.14 -10.55
CA SER A 96 -9.28 10.39 -11.00
C SER A 96 -8.93 9.27 -12.00
N ASP A 97 -9.70 8.17 -11.97
CA ASP A 97 -9.64 7.11 -12.98
C ASP A 97 -10.49 7.39 -14.24
N HIS A 98 -11.25 8.50 -14.29
CA HIS A 98 -12.14 8.81 -15.43
C HIS A 98 -11.38 8.92 -16.76
N ASN A 99 -10.20 9.54 -16.75
CA ASN A 99 -9.35 9.72 -17.93
C ASN A 99 -8.19 8.71 -18.01
N VAL A 100 -8.17 7.71 -17.12
CA VAL A 100 -7.17 6.64 -17.12
C VAL A 100 -7.71 5.46 -17.92
N HIS A 101 -6.89 4.95 -18.84
CA HIS A 101 -7.25 3.77 -19.63
C HIS A 101 -7.57 2.60 -18.69
N LYS A 102 -8.60 1.81 -19.02
CA LYS A 102 -9.19 0.80 -18.12
C LYS A 102 -8.16 -0.17 -17.53
N ASP A 103 -7.13 -0.50 -18.29
CA ASP A 103 -6.09 -1.45 -17.92
C ASP A 103 -5.14 -0.92 -16.83
N PHE A 104 -5.18 0.38 -16.56
CA PHE A 104 -4.37 1.08 -15.56
C PHE A 104 -5.19 1.56 -14.36
N ARG A 105 -6.52 1.35 -14.36
CA ARG A 105 -7.38 1.81 -13.27
C ARG A 105 -7.02 1.10 -11.97
N ARG A 106 -7.04 1.83 -10.87
CA ARG A 106 -6.52 1.33 -9.60
C ARG A 106 -7.62 0.71 -8.76
N LYS A 107 -7.27 -0.36 -8.07
CA LYS A 107 -8.05 -0.93 -6.98
C LYS A 107 -7.22 -0.86 -5.71
N LEU A 108 -7.93 -0.78 -4.58
CA LEU A 108 -7.32 -0.62 -3.27
C LEU A 108 -7.83 -1.72 -2.35
N ARG A 109 -6.94 -2.56 -1.86
CA ARG A 109 -7.23 -3.52 -0.80
C ARG A 109 -6.86 -2.91 0.54
N VAL A 110 -7.85 -2.76 1.41
CA VAL A 110 -7.69 -2.16 2.74
C VAL A 110 -7.76 -3.27 3.79
N ILE A 111 -6.67 -3.47 4.53
CA ILE A 111 -6.51 -4.49 5.56
C ILE A 111 -6.26 -3.81 6.91
N LYS A 112 -6.94 -4.24 7.97
CA LYS A 112 -6.67 -3.73 9.33
C LYS A 112 -5.22 -4.06 9.73
N ALA A 113 -4.55 -3.15 10.42
CA ALA A 113 -3.15 -3.33 10.82
C ALA A 113 -2.93 -4.60 11.65
N GLU A 114 -3.83 -4.91 12.59
CA GLU A 114 -3.75 -6.14 13.38
C GLU A 114 -3.81 -7.40 12.50
N GLU A 115 -4.71 -7.45 11.52
CA GLU A 115 -4.80 -8.55 10.56
C GLU A 115 -3.55 -8.63 9.70
N TYR A 116 -3.04 -7.48 9.24
CA TYR A 116 -1.82 -7.41 8.44
C TYR A 116 -0.59 -7.95 9.20
N LEU A 117 -0.40 -7.50 10.45
CA LEU A 117 0.69 -7.97 11.31
C LEU A 117 0.62 -9.47 11.60
N ARG A 118 -0.59 -10.01 11.76
CA ARG A 118 -0.83 -11.42 12.06
C ARG A 118 -0.65 -12.34 10.86
N THR A 119 -0.96 -11.88 9.65
CA THR A 119 -1.14 -12.77 8.48
C THR A 119 -0.12 -12.57 7.37
N PHE A 120 0.52 -11.40 7.27
CA PHE A 120 1.46 -11.11 6.20
C PHE A 120 2.75 -11.91 6.32
N ALA A 121 3.19 -12.51 5.21
CA ALA A 121 4.46 -13.20 5.07
C ALA A 121 5.09 -12.96 3.70
N SER A 122 6.39 -12.63 3.69
CA SER A 122 7.18 -12.46 2.47
C SER A 122 8.58 -13.03 2.68
N ASN A 123 8.97 -13.99 1.85
CA ASN A 123 10.35 -14.48 1.76
C ASN A 123 11.19 -13.67 0.75
N ARG A 124 10.63 -12.56 0.21
CA ARG A 124 11.24 -11.65 -0.75
C ARG A 124 11.62 -12.27 -2.09
N SER A 125 11.18 -13.49 -2.40
CA SER A 125 11.55 -14.18 -3.64
C SER A 125 11.20 -13.39 -4.91
N HIS A 126 10.11 -12.61 -4.88
CA HIS A 126 9.66 -11.75 -5.99
C HIS A 126 10.67 -10.64 -6.37
N MET A 127 11.54 -10.25 -5.43
CA MET A 127 12.60 -9.26 -5.64
C MET A 127 13.91 -9.86 -6.17
N LYS A 128 13.92 -11.16 -6.46
CA LYS A 128 15.01 -11.81 -7.17
C LYS A 128 14.74 -11.87 -8.67
N ASP A 129 15.78 -11.79 -9.47
CA ASP A 129 15.71 -11.98 -10.92
C ASP A 129 15.87 -13.47 -11.32
N GLY A 130 15.90 -13.75 -12.63
CA GLY A 130 16.06 -15.11 -13.14
C GLY A 130 17.40 -15.77 -12.81
N ASN A 131 18.40 -14.99 -12.39
CA ASN A 131 19.70 -15.48 -11.93
C ASN A 131 19.77 -15.62 -10.42
N ASN A 132 18.63 -15.46 -9.71
CA ASN A 132 18.54 -15.47 -8.24
C ASN A 132 19.30 -14.31 -7.56
N GLU A 133 19.60 -13.25 -8.31
CA GLU A 133 20.23 -12.01 -7.83
C GLU A 133 19.17 -10.99 -7.41
N TRP A 134 19.51 -10.13 -6.46
CA TRP A 134 18.58 -9.12 -5.93
C TRP A 134 18.40 -7.96 -6.91
N LYS A 135 17.17 -7.72 -7.37
CA LYS A 135 16.81 -6.53 -8.17
C LYS A 135 17.11 -5.24 -7.41
N LYS A 136 16.92 -5.28 -6.09
CA LYS A 136 17.24 -4.21 -5.13
C LYS A 136 17.68 -4.81 -3.80
N PRO A 137 18.63 -4.18 -3.08
CA PRO A 137 19.10 -4.68 -1.79
C PRO A 137 17.92 -4.95 -0.84
N PRO A 138 17.83 -6.14 -0.24
CA PRO A 138 16.76 -6.46 0.69
C PRO A 138 16.93 -5.71 2.01
N PRO A 139 15.84 -5.53 2.79
CA PRO A 139 15.94 -4.97 4.13
C PRO A 139 16.89 -5.78 5.03
N PRO A 140 17.64 -5.14 5.94
CA PRO A 140 18.71 -5.78 6.72
C PRO A 140 18.21 -6.66 7.88
N TYR A 141 16.89 -6.81 8.03
CA TYR A 141 16.26 -7.68 9.03
C TYR A 141 15.73 -8.98 8.39
N PRO A 142 15.53 -10.04 9.20
CA PRO A 142 14.96 -11.30 8.72
C PRO A 142 13.62 -11.10 8.00
N CYS A 143 13.34 -11.99 7.03
CA CYS A 143 12.05 -12.01 6.33
C CYS A 143 10.88 -12.12 7.31
N ILE A 144 9.80 -11.40 7.04
CA ILE A 144 8.56 -11.48 7.81
C ILE A 144 7.84 -12.78 7.44
N LYS A 145 7.52 -13.59 8.44
CA LYS A 145 6.89 -14.91 8.28
C LYS A 145 5.85 -15.12 9.37
N THR A 146 4.88 -15.98 9.09
CA THR A 146 3.90 -16.48 10.05
C THR A 146 4.10 -17.98 10.24
N PRO A 147 3.50 -18.59 11.29
CA PRO A 147 3.49 -20.05 11.42
C PRO A 147 2.84 -20.74 10.20
N GLU A 148 1.87 -20.09 9.56
CA GLU A 148 1.08 -20.64 8.46
C GLU A 148 1.71 -20.42 7.09
N SER A 149 2.53 -19.37 6.90
CA SER A 149 3.11 -19.04 5.60
C SER A 149 4.49 -18.38 5.71
N SER A 150 5.32 -18.68 4.70
CA SER A 150 6.56 -17.95 4.46
C SER A 150 6.49 -17.01 3.25
N MET A 151 5.39 -17.04 2.49
CA MET A 151 5.16 -16.20 1.32
C MET A 151 3.67 -16.25 0.96
N ASN A 152 2.97 -15.13 1.12
CA ASN A 152 1.58 -14.95 0.69
C ASN A 152 1.33 -13.56 0.10
N LEU A 153 2.40 -12.84 -0.29
CA LEU A 153 2.31 -11.49 -0.85
C LEU A 153 1.32 -11.38 -2.02
N ASP A 154 1.25 -12.39 -2.89
CA ASP A 154 0.31 -12.38 -4.03
C ASP A 154 -1.16 -12.32 -3.58
N ASP A 155 -1.51 -12.85 -2.40
CA ASP A 155 -2.88 -12.77 -1.86
C ASP A 155 -3.23 -11.35 -1.44
N PHE A 156 -2.24 -10.55 -1.02
CA PHE A 156 -2.41 -9.13 -0.69
C PHE A 156 -2.42 -8.25 -1.95
N ILE A 157 -1.58 -8.56 -2.94
CA ILE A 157 -1.54 -7.85 -4.23
C ILE A 157 -2.81 -8.10 -5.04
N SER A 158 -3.35 -9.32 -5.00
CA SER A 158 -4.56 -9.69 -5.73
C SER A 158 -5.71 -8.74 -5.40
N MET A 159 -6.42 -8.29 -6.43
CA MET A 159 -7.63 -7.46 -6.30
C MET A 159 -8.91 -8.24 -6.60
N ALA A 160 -8.81 -9.58 -6.67
CA ALA A 160 -9.95 -10.46 -6.87
C ALA A 160 -10.79 -10.54 -5.59
N PRO A 161 -12.14 -10.42 -5.68
CA PRO A 161 -13.02 -10.69 -4.56
C PRO A 161 -12.82 -12.12 -4.03
N GLY A 162 -12.76 -12.28 -2.70
CA GLY A 162 -12.64 -13.59 -2.06
C GLY A 162 -11.21 -14.16 -1.97
N VAL A 163 -10.22 -13.47 -2.52
CA VAL A 163 -8.79 -13.79 -2.30
C VAL A 163 -8.24 -12.89 -1.19
N GLY A 164 -7.35 -13.43 -0.35
CA GLY A 164 -6.60 -12.68 0.65
C GLY A 164 -7.45 -12.10 1.79
N PHE A 165 -6.97 -10.99 2.35
CA PHE A 165 -7.48 -10.38 3.59
C PHE A 165 -8.05 -8.97 3.36
N GLY A 166 -8.81 -8.45 4.32
CA GLY A 166 -9.42 -7.13 4.20
C GLY A 166 -10.48 -7.00 3.09
N THR A 167 -10.67 -5.78 2.59
CA THR A 167 -11.71 -5.46 1.58
C THR A 167 -11.12 -4.73 0.38
N VAL A 168 -11.52 -5.13 -0.82
CA VAL A 168 -11.11 -4.48 -2.07
C VAL A 168 -12.14 -3.42 -2.49
N TYR A 169 -11.64 -2.24 -2.88
CA TYR A 169 -12.40 -1.11 -3.37
C TYR A 169 -11.96 -0.73 -4.77
N THR A 170 -12.89 -0.20 -5.57
CA THR A 170 -12.51 0.69 -6.66
C THR A 170 -11.97 1.99 -6.07
N LEU A 171 -11.21 2.76 -6.85
CA LEU A 171 -10.79 4.10 -6.44
C LEU A 171 -11.98 4.97 -6.02
N GLU A 172 -13.06 4.99 -6.80
CA GLU A 172 -14.26 5.77 -6.51
C GLU A 172 -14.88 5.38 -5.16
N ALA A 173 -15.02 4.08 -4.88
CA ALA A 173 -15.56 3.60 -3.61
C ALA A 173 -14.63 3.91 -2.43
N PHE A 174 -13.31 3.83 -2.64
CA PHE A 174 -12.32 4.22 -1.64
C PHE A 174 -12.42 5.72 -1.33
N THR A 175 -12.46 6.57 -2.36
CA THR A 175 -12.62 8.03 -2.21
C THR A 175 -13.94 8.39 -1.53
N LYS A 176 -15.04 7.73 -1.86
CA LYS A 176 -16.33 7.95 -1.19
C LYS A 176 -16.28 7.59 0.30
N ARG A 177 -15.51 6.56 0.66
CA ARG A 177 -15.42 6.06 2.04
C ARG A 177 -14.44 6.85 2.90
N PHE A 178 -13.27 7.18 2.35
CA PHE A 178 -12.15 7.75 3.10
C PHE A 178 -11.77 9.17 2.68
N GLY A 179 -12.31 9.67 1.57
CA GLY A 179 -12.22 11.08 1.23
C GLY A 179 -13.25 11.92 1.97
N THR A 180 -13.08 13.23 1.91
CA THR A 180 -14.11 14.22 2.26
C THR A 180 -15.26 14.08 1.26
N PRO A 181 -16.52 14.06 1.73
CA PRO A 181 -17.68 14.10 0.84
C PRO A 181 -17.57 15.31 -0.10
N VAL A 182 -17.71 15.06 -1.41
CA VAL A 182 -17.85 16.13 -2.40
C VAL A 182 -19.24 16.73 -2.33
#